data_AF-A0A947JT14-F1
#
_entry.id   AF-A0A947JT14-F1
#
_cell.length_a   1.000
_cell.length_b   1.000
_cell.length_c   1.000
_cell.angle_alpha   90.00
_cell.angle_beta   90.00
_cell.angle_gamma   90.00
#
_symmetry.space_group_name_H-M   'P 1'
#
loop_
_entity.id
_entity.type
_entity.pdbx_description
1 polymer ?
#
loop_
_entity_poly.entity_id
_entity_poly.type
_entity_poly.pdbx_seq_one_letter_code
_entity_poly.pdbx_strand_id
1 'polypeptide(L)'
;MARKLVFKLFAVLLVLCFVTPAFAQRGAKAKAKHADKNKDGVVTQREWKIENKWEAKQKSRVNNAVEKRYDADGNGWLEPGETKEMLKDKYRLIQTNGRAKVDTPAEAAYDTNSDGIIDVQEAAGLKQALGE
;
A
#
# COMPACT_ATOMS: atom_id res chain seq x y z
N MET A 1 -7.62 11.79 65.80
CA MET A 1 -6.70 11.31 64.74
C MET A 1 -7.44 10.30 63.86
N ALA A 2 -7.07 10.25 62.57
CA ALA A 2 -7.30 9.12 61.65
C ALA A 2 -8.72 8.85 61.09
N ARG A 3 -9.42 9.80 60.43
CA ARG A 3 -10.56 9.45 59.53
C ARG A 3 -10.75 10.31 58.26
N LYS A 4 -9.83 11.20 57.91
CA LYS A 4 -9.99 12.07 56.72
C LYS A 4 -8.95 11.86 55.61
N LEU A 5 -8.08 10.86 55.73
CA LEU A 5 -6.97 10.65 54.79
C LEU A 5 -7.15 9.51 53.79
N VAL A 6 -8.24 8.72 53.86
CA VAL A 6 -8.45 7.58 52.94
C VAL A 6 -9.26 7.99 51.71
N PHE A 7 -10.07 9.06 51.80
CA PHE A 7 -10.98 9.45 50.72
C PHE A 7 -10.34 10.29 49.61
N LYS A 8 -9.16 10.87 49.84
CA LYS A 8 -8.43 11.64 48.81
C LYS A 8 -7.45 10.79 47.99
N LEU A 9 -7.20 9.54 48.36
CA LEU A 9 -6.32 8.64 47.60
C LEU A 9 -7.06 7.87 46.49
N PHE A 10 -8.41 7.90 46.46
CA PHE A 10 -9.20 7.19 45.46
C PHE A 10 -9.62 8.06 44.25
N ALA A 11 -9.45 9.38 44.33
CA ALA A 11 -9.95 10.31 43.32
C ALA A 11 -8.90 10.73 42.26
N VAL A 12 -7.71 10.13 42.26
CA VAL A 12 -6.65 10.40 41.26
C VAL A 12 -6.39 9.18 40.35
N LEU A 13 -7.03 8.04 40.62
CA LEU A 13 -6.90 6.81 39.81
C LEU A 13 -7.93 6.71 38.65
N LEU A 14 -8.69 7.78 38.38
CA LEU A 14 -9.79 7.75 37.40
C LEU A 14 -9.60 8.80 36.29
N VAL A 15 -8.35 9.02 35.84
CA VAL A 15 -8.03 9.91 34.71
C VAL A 15 -7.09 9.23 33.68
N LEU A 16 -6.86 7.92 33.78
CA LEU A 16 -5.85 7.21 32.97
C LEU A 16 -6.41 6.16 31.99
N CYS A 17 -7.68 6.26 31.57
CA CYS A 17 -8.24 5.31 30.60
C CYS A 17 -9.13 5.93 29.51
N PHE A 18 -8.90 7.19 29.12
CA PHE A 18 -9.43 7.69 27.83
C PHE A 18 -8.31 7.69 26.78
N VAL A 19 -7.66 6.54 26.59
CA VAL A 19 -6.99 6.25 25.32
C VAL A 19 -8.09 5.85 24.36
N THR A 20 -8.55 6.81 23.56
CA THR A 20 -9.54 6.58 22.50
C THR A 20 -8.95 5.61 21.46
N PRO A 21 -9.58 4.46 21.17
CA PRO A 21 -9.17 3.61 20.06
C PRO A 21 -9.77 4.15 18.76
N ALA A 22 -9.44 5.39 18.38
CA ALA A 22 -9.97 6.01 17.16
C ALA A 22 -9.06 5.80 15.92
N PHE A 23 -7.98 5.02 16.05
CA PHE A 23 -6.97 4.88 14.99
C PHE A 23 -7.06 3.59 14.16
N ALA A 24 -8.12 2.78 14.31
CA ALA A 24 -8.21 1.48 13.63
C ALA A 24 -9.03 1.49 12.31
N GLN A 25 -9.73 2.57 11.96
CA GLN A 25 -10.73 2.51 10.88
C GLN A 25 -10.32 3.08 9.52
N ARG A 26 -9.09 3.58 9.34
CA ARG A 26 -8.69 4.16 8.04
C ARG A 26 -8.25 3.15 6.99
N GLY A 27 -7.84 1.92 7.37
CA GLY A 27 -7.37 0.91 6.42
C GLY A 27 -8.48 0.22 5.60
N ALA A 28 -9.65 -0.02 6.19
CA ALA A 28 -10.70 -0.83 5.56
C ALA A 28 -11.42 -0.15 4.39
N LYS A 29 -11.46 1.19 4.35
CA LYS A 29 -12.23 1.95 3.33
C LYS A 29 -11.54 2.06 1.97
N ALA A 30 -10.21 1.90 1.91
CA ALA A 30 -9.48 1.99 0.64
C ALA A 30 -9.73 0.78 -0.27
N LYS A 31 -9.85 -0.42 0.30
CA LYS A 31 -10.12 -1.66 -0.45
C LYS A 31 -11.53 -1.74 -1.05
N ALA A 32 -12.50 -1.04 -0.46
CA ALA A 32 -13.90 -1.13 -0.86
C ALA A 32 -14.22 -0.52 -2.24
N LYS A 33 -13.38 0.40 -2.76
CA LYS A 33 -13.67 1.08 -4.04
C LYS A 33 -13.36 0.25 -5.28
N HIS A 34 -12.64 -0.88 -5.14
CA HIS A 34 -12.28 -1.76 -6.26
C HIS A 34 -13.09 -3.07 -6.29
N ALA A 35 -13.64 -3.48 -5.13
CA ALA A 35 -14.36 -4.73 -4.98
C ALA A 35 -15.80 -4.69 -5.54
N ASP A 36 -16.45 -3.53 -5.54
CA ASP A 36 -17.82 -3.35 -6.06
C ASP A 36 -17.82 -3.20 -7.59
N LYS A 37 -17.75 -4.34 -8.30
CA LYS A 37 -17.68 -4.37 -9.77
C LYS A 37 -19.04 -4.14 -10.44
N ASN A 38 -20.14 -4.48 -9.77
CA ASN A 38 -21.48 -4.28 -10.30
C ASN A 38 -22.06 -2.90 -9.92
N LYS A 39 -21.33 -2.10 -9.13
CA LYS A 39 -21.68 -0.74 -8.68
C LYS A 39 -23.00 -0.71 -7.90
N ASP A 40 -23.31 -1.78 -7.19
CA ASP A 40 -24.56 -1.89 -6.42
C ASP A 40 -24.42 -1.35 -4.99
N GLY A 41 -23.22 -0.93 -4.59
CA GLY A 41 -22.92 -0.37 -3.28
C GLY A 41 -22.75 -1.41 -2.17
N VAL A 42 -22.82 -2.71 -2.47
CA VAL A 42 -22.77 -3.82 -1.51
C VAL A 42 -21.70 -4.84 -1.93
N VAL A 43 -20.54 -4.81 -1.28
CA VAL A 43 -19.49 -5.80 -1.55
C VAL A 43 -19.87 -7.17 -0.96
N THR A 44 -20.28 -8.10 -1.83
CA THR A 44 -20.64 -9.47 -1.47
C THR A 44 -19.40 -10.35 -1.22
N GLN A 45 -19.58 -11.50 -0.55
CA GLN A 45 -18.49 -12.46 -0.32
C GLN A 45 -17.89 -13.00 -1.63
N ARG A 46 -18.69 -13.07 -2.70
CA ARG A 46 -18.21 -13.48 -4.02
C ARG A 46 -17.28 -12.42 -4.62
N GLU A 47 -17.61 -11.16 -4.46
CA GLU A 47 -16.77 -10.04 -4.89
C GLU A 47 -15.48 -9.96 -4.09
N TRP A 48 -15.52 -10.17 -2.77
CA TRP A 48 -14.32 -10.33 -1.94
C TRP A 48 -13.40 -11.45 -2.44
N LYS A 49 -13.95 -12.59 -2.85
CA LYS A 49 -13.14 -13.70 -3.39
C LYS A 49 -12.52 -13.37 -4.74
N ILE A 50 -13.23 -12.64 -5.59
CA ILE A 50 -12.72 -12.19 -6.89
C ILE A 50 -11.62 -11.15 -6.67
N GLU A 51 -11.83 -10.21 -5.76
CA GLU A 51 -10.85 -9.19 -5.39
C GLU A 51 -9.59 -9.80 -4.79
N ASN A 52 -9.73 -10.69 -3.79
CA ASN A 52 -8.58 -11.37 -3.19
C ASN A 52 -7.78 -12.19 -4.22
N LYS A 53 -8.46 -12.84 -5.16
CA LYS A 53 -7.77 -13.54 -6.27
C LYS A 53 -7.08 -12.58 -7.22
N TRP A 54 -7.64 -11.39 -7.43
CA TRP A 54 -7.02 -10.35 -8.25
C TRP A 54 -5.81 -9.74 -7.52
N GLU A 55 -5.93 -9.35 -6.25
CA GLU A 55 -4.82 -8.89 -5.41
C GLU A 55 -3.69 -9.93 -5.37
N ALA A 56 -4.01 -11.21 -5.17
CA ALA A 56 -3.02 -12.28 -5.15
C ALA A 56 -2.28 -12.46 -6.49
N LYS A 57 -2.92 -12.12 -7.62
CA LYS A 57 -2.27 -12.10 -8.94
C LYS A 57 -1.36 -10.88 -9.14
N GLN A 58 -1.63 -9.78 -8.42
CA GLN A 58 -0.80 -8.57 -8.50
C GLN A 58 0.46 -8.66 -7.62
N LYS A 59 0.50 -9.57 -6.64
CA LYS A 59 1.70 -9.80 -5.83
C LYS A 59 2.78 -10.50 -6.66
N SER A 60 3.97 -9.90 -6.75
CA SER A 60 5.15 -10.54 -7.31
C SER A 60 6.07 -11.02 -6.18
N ARG A 61 6.74 -12.16 -6.38
CA ARG A 61 7.81 -12.57 -5.45
C ARG A 61 8.96 -11.59 -5.58
N VAL A 62 9.55 -11.23 -4.44
CA VAL A 62 10.81 -10.50 -4.42
C VAL A 62 11.90 -11.42 -4.95
N ASN A 63 12.52 -11.03 -6.07
CA ASN A 63 13.59 -11.76 -6.73
C ASN A 63 14.92 -11.01 -6.64
N ASN A 64 14.88 -9.67 -6.64
CA ASN A 64 16.09 -8.84 -6.75
C ASN A 64 16.35 -7.98 -5.49
N ALA A 65 17.60 -7.56 -5.31
CA ALA A 65 18.00 -6.69 -4.19
C ALA A 65 17.33 -5.31 -4.22
N VAL A 66 16.91 -4.85 -5.41
CA VAL A 66 16.14 -3.61 -5.58
C VAL A 66 14.73 -3.79 -5.01
N GLU A 67 14.03 -4.86 -5.40
CA GLU A 67 12.68 -5.19 -4.89
C GLU A 67 12.68 -5.38 -3.38
N LYS A 68 13.74 -5.98 -2.81
CA LYS A 68 13.90 -6.13 -1.36
C LYS A 68 13.95 -4.79 -0.60
N ARG A 69 14.30 -3.67 -1.26
CA ARG A 69 14.25 -2.35 -0.62
C ARG A 69 12.84 -1.81 -0.48
N TYR A 70 11.93 -2.29 -1.33
CA TYR A 70 10.52 -1.87 -1.35
C TYR A 70 9.61 -2.85 -0.60
N ASP A 71 10.05 -4.09 -0.37
CA ASP A 71 9.47 -5.05 0.58
C ASP A 71 9.61 -4.53 2.01
N ALA A 72 8.69 -3.66 2.41
CA ALA A 72 8.70 -2.93 3.67
C ALA A 72 8.28 -3.83 4.84
N ASP A 73 7.40 -4.80 4.59
CA ASP A 73 6.98 -5.77 5.59
C ASP A 73 7.89 -7.01 5.67
N GLY A 74 8.78 -7.19 4.70
CA GLY A 74 9.78 -8.26 4.67
C GLY A 74 9.17 -9.64 4.43
N ASN A 75 7.95 -9.70 3.88
CA ASN A 75 7.22 -10.95 3.68
C ASN A 75 7.72 -11.73 2.43
N GLY A 76 8.61 -11.13 1.62
CA GLY A 76 9.15 -11.72 0.39
C GLY A 76 8.25 -11.59 -0.84
N TRP A 77 7.19 -10.79 -0.76
CA TRP A 77 6.22 -10.50 -1.82
C TRP A 77 5.98 -8.99 -1.89
N LEU A 78 6.13 -8.42 -3.08
CA LEU A 78 5.75 -7.03 -3.30
C LEU A 78 4.23 -6.91 -3.31
N GLU A 79 3.70 -6.20 -2.32
CA GLU A 79 2.31 -5.83 -2.28
C GLU A 79 2.00 -4.70 -3.28
N PRO A 80 0.73 -4.48 -3.66
CA PRO A 80 0.37 -3.41 -4.59
C PRO A 80 0.81 -2.01 -4.10
N GLY A 81 0.82 -1.79 -2.78
CA GLY A 81 1.30 -0.53 -2.19
C GLY A 81 2.80 -0.31 -2.39
N GLU A 82 3.59 -1.34 -2.11
CA GLU A 82 5.05 -1.34 -2.25
C GLU A 82 5.48 -1.26 -3.71
N THR A 83 4.79 -2.01 -4.57
CA THR A 83 4.98 -1.96 -6.03
C THR A 83 4.69 -0.55 -6.55
N LYS A 84 3.62 0.10 -6.07
CA LYS A 84 3.28 1.46 -6.46
C LYS A 84 4.37 2.46 -6.06
N GLU A 85 4.95 2.30 -4.88
CA GLU A 85 6.03 3.16 -4.39
C GLU A 85 7.31 3.00 -5.22
N MET A 86 7.66 1.75 -5.56
CA MET A 86 8.74 1.43 -6.48
C MET A 86 8.55 2.07 -7.86
N LEU A 87 7.36 1.92 -8.45
CA LEU A 87 7.05 2.50 -9.77
C LEU A 87 7.06 4.04 -9.72
N LYS A 88 6.67 4.65 -8.60
CA LYS A 88 6.70 6.10 -8.40
C LYS A 88 8.13 6.64 -8.39
N ASP A 89 9.04 5.99 -7.67
CA ASP A 89 10.45 6.37 -7.64
C ASP A 89 11.10 6.22 -9.02
N LYS A 90 10.76 5.14 -9.74
CA LYS A 90 11.21 4.94 -11.13
C LYS A 90 10.67 6.02 -12.06
N TYR A 91 9.38 6.35 -11.97
CA TYR A 91 8.77 7.43 -12.76
C TYR A 91 9.47 8.78 -12.52
N ARG A 92 9.75 9.11 -11.25
CA ARG A 92 10.51 10.32 -10.90
C ARG A 92 11.90 10.32 -11.54
N LEU A 93 12.59 9.19 -11.53
CA LEU A 93 13.91 9.05 -12.16
C LEU A 93 13.86 9.30 -13.67
N ILE A 94 12.81 8.84 -14.35
CA ILE A 94 12.58 9.11 -15.78
C ILE A 94 12.28 10.59 -16.01
N GLN A 95 11.48 11.22 -15.15
CA GLN A 95 11.20 12.65 -15.25
C GLN A 95 12.47 13.51 -15.10
N THR A 96 13.43 13.09 -14.27
CA THR A 96 14.69 13.83 -14.10
C THR A 96 15.73 13.51 -15.16
N ASN A 97 15.86 12.24 -15.56
CA ASN A 97 16.96 11.76 -16.42
C ASN A 97 16.54 11.45 -17.86
N GLY A 98 15.25 11.56 -18.17
CA GLY A 98 14.63 11.19 -19.45
C GLY A 98 14.48 9.68 -19.67
N ARG A 99 15.08 8.84 -18.83
CA ARG A 99 15.05 7.37 -18.97
C ARG A 99 15.45 6.67 -17.68
N ALA A 100 15.02 5.42 -17.52
CA ALA A 100 15.41 4.56 -16.43
C ALA A 100 15.54 3.09 -16.87
N LYS A 101 16.54 2.40 -16.33
CA LYS A 101 16.76 0.99 -16.63
C LYS A 101 15.67 0.12 -16.01
N VAL A 102 15.29 -0.93 -16.72
CA VAL A 102 14.46 -2.03 -16.21
C VAL A 102 15.32 -2.95 -15.36
N ASP A 103 15.03 -3.00 -14.06
CA ASP A 103 15.73 -3.83 -13.08
C ASP A 103 14.83 -4.96 -12.52
N THR A 104 13.52 -4.87 -12.74
CA THR A 104 12.55 -5.79 -12.13
C THR A 104 11.53 -6.31 -13.16
N PRO A 105 10.94 -7.50 -12.94
CA PRO A 105 9.88 -8.02 -13.81
C PRO A 105 8.63 -7.13 -13.81
N ALA A 106 8.36 -6.44 -12.70
CA ALA A 106 7.24 -5.50 -12.61
C ALA A 106 7.45 -4.27 -13.50
N GLU A 107 8.70 -3.82 -13.66
CA GLU A 107 9.08 -2.74 -14.57
C GLU A 107 9.04 -3.19 -16.03
N ALA A 108 9.40 -4.45 -16.32
CA ALA A 108 9.38 -5.01 -17.66
C ALA A 108 7.98 -5.02 -18.31
N ALA A 109 6.90 -4.91 -17.51
CA ALA A 109 5.55 -4.76 -18.04
C ALA A 109 5.29 -3.40 -18.73
N TYR A 110 6.13 -2.40 -18.47
CA TYR A 110 6.03 -1.05 -19.04
C TYR A 110 7.02 -0.80 -20.17
N ASP A 111 8.09 -1.59 -20.24
CA ASP A 111 9.06 -1.64 -21.34
C ASP A 111 8.40 -2.29 -22.57
N THR A 112 7.79 -1.46 -23.40
CA THR A 112 6.95 -1.88 -24.52
C THR A 112 7.78 -2.34 -25.69
N ASN A 113 8.94 -1.71 -25.90
CA ASN A 113 9.86 -2.07 -26.98
C ASN A 113 10.86 -3.18 -26.58
N SER A 114 10.89 -3.57 -25.29
CA SER A 114 11.76 -4.60 -24.71
C SER A 114 13.26 -4.34 -24.87
N ASP A 115 13.66 -3.07 -24.87
CA ASP A 115 15.07 -2.65 -24.95
C ASP A 115 15.76 -2.56 -23.57
N GLY A 116 15.02 -2.81 -22.47
CA GLY A 116 15.48 -2.70 -21.08
C GLY A 116 15.54 -1.25 -20.56
N ILE A 117 15.03 -0.32 -21.36
CA ILE A 117 14.93 1.14 -21.35
C ILE A 117 13.57 1.80 -21.11
N ILE A 118 13.10 2.04 -19.88
CA ILE A 118 11.86 2.83 -19.75
C ILE A 118 12.16 4.31 -20.05
N ASP A 119 11.68 4.79 -21.18
CA ASP A 119 11.80 6.18 -21.60
C ASP A 119 10.60 7.05 -21.19
N VAL A 120 10.64 8.35 -21.56
CA VAL A 120 9.54 9.30 -21.24
C VAL A 120 8.22 8.92 -21.92
N GLN A 121 8.25 8.27 -23.09
CA GLN A 121 7.05 7.84 -23.81
C GLN A 121 6.40 6.66 -23.09
N GLU A 122 7.19 5.67 -22.70
CA GLU A 122 6.74 4.49 -21.95
C GLU A 122 6.35 4.84 -20.50
N ALA A 123 6.95 5.88 -19.93
CA ALA A 123 6.57 6.43 -18.62
C ALA A 123 5.11 6.92 -18.55
N ALA A 124 4.43 7.13 -19.68
CA ALA A 124 2.99 7.37 -19.69
C ALA A 124 2.19 6.22 -19.07
N GLY A 125 2.62 4.96 -19.32
CA GLY A 125 2.01 3.78 -18.69
C GLY A 125 2.21 3.75 -17.18
N LEU A 126 3.40 4.14 -16.71
CA LEU A 126 3.69 4.30 -15.28
C LEU A 126 2.80 5.37 -14.65
N LYS A 127 2.65 6.52 -15.29
CA LYS A 127 1.77 7.60 -14.83
C LYS A 127 0.32 7.12 -14.66
N GLN A 128 -0.20 6.39 -15.65
CA GLN A 128 -1.55 5.83 -15.60
C GLN A 128 -1.72 4.81 -14.47
N ALA A 129 -0.73 3.94 -14.25
CA ALA A 129 -0.75 2.97 -13.15
C ALA A 129 -0.69 3.65 -11.77
N LEU A 130 0.02 4.79 -11.66
CA LEU A 130 0.08 5.59 -10.44
C LEU A 130 -1.22 6.38 -10.18
N GLY A 131 -1.99 6.65 -11.23
CA GLY A 131 -3.21 7.45 -11.19
C GLY A 131 -2.94 8.95 -11.12
N GLU A 132 -1.84 9.41 -11.72
CA GLU A 132 -1.48 10.83 -11.85
C GLU A 132 -1.80 11.41 -13.24
#